data_AF-A0A3B9VQD2-F1
#
_entry.id   AF-A0A3B9VQD2-F1
#
_cell.length_a   1.000
_cell.length_b   1.000
_cell.length_c   1.000
_cell.angle_alpha   90.00
_cell.angle_beta   90.00
_cell.angle_gamma   90.00
#
_symmetry.space_group_name_H-M   'P 1'
#
loop_
_entity.id
_entity.type
_entity.pdbx_description
1 polymer ?
#
loop_
_entity_poly.entity_id
_entity_poly.type
_entity_poly.pdbx_seq_one_letter_code
_entity_poly.pdbx_strand_id
1 'polypeptide(L)'
;MAIAFGALLAFFVVAVIAYPFLGSRRYRLASQRFVNLEKLRVERLQVYRKISDLEVDHASGDLTESDFQSQRDQLRVTAAELLREESGPDGPAMDSDEQLEQEISRMRKRSSRSSETGNEPK
;
A
#
# COMPACT_ATOMS: atom_id res chain seq x y z
N MET A 1 51.27 19.90 13.26
CA MET A 1 50.27 19.91 12.17
C MET A 1 49.77 18.51 11.82
N ALA A 2 50.63 17.53 11.48
CA ALA A 2 50.20 16.18 11.11
C ALA A 2 49.39 15.43 12.19
N ILE A 3 49.78 15.56 13.46
CA ILE A 3 49.09 14.92 14.60
C ILE A 3 47.68 15.47 14.79
N ALA A 4 47.49 16.79 14.60
CA ALA A 4 46.18 17.42 14.68
C ALA A 4 45.24 16.94 13.56
N PHE A 5 45.77 16.74 12.36
CA PHE A 5 45.03 16.17 11.23
C PHE A 5 44.61 14.71 11.50
N GLY A 6 45.51 13.89 12.04
CA GLY A 6 45.19 12.52 12.42
C GLY A 6 44.11 12.44 13.51
N ALA A 7 44.18 13.32 14.52
CA ALA A 7 43.18 13.39 15.58
C ALA A 7 41.80 13.84 15.06
N LEU A 8 41.75 14.83 14.16
CA LEU A 8 40.52 15.27 13.50
C LEU A 8 39.88 14.15 12.67
N LEU A 9 40.69 13.41 11.92
CA LEU A 9 40.22 12.28 11.12
C LEU A 9 39.65 11.16 12.03
N ALA A 10 40.37 10.81 13.09
CA ALA A 10 39.92 9.81 14.05
C ALA A 10 38.60 10.22 14.72
N PHE A 11 38.48 11.49 15.14
CA PHE A 11 37.24 12.02 15.70
C PHE A 11 36.08 11.97 14.70
N PHE A 12 36.33 12.33 13.44
CA PHE A 12 35.31 12.28 12.39
C PHE A 12 34.80 10.85 12.15
N VAL A 13 35.70 9.86 12.09
CA VAL A 13 35.33 8.44 11.94
C VAL A 13 34.47 7.98 13.12
N VAL A 14 34.90 8.27 14.35
CA VAL A 14 34.14 7.93 15.56
C VAL A 14 32.77 8.63 15.55
N ALA A 15 32.72 9.90 15.15
CA ALA A 15 31.48 10.66 15.06
C ALA A 15 30.50 10.04 14.06
N VAL A 16 30.95 9.64 12.86
CA VAL A 16 30.09 8.99 11.85
C VAL A 16 29.53 7.66 12.36
N ILE A 17 30.34 6.86 13.06
CA ILE A 17 29.92 5.57 13.62
C ILE A 17 28.98 5.75 14.83
N ALA A 18 29.24 6.73 15.69
CA ALA A 18 28.46 7.00 16.89
C ALA A 18 27.17 7.79 16.63
N TYR A 19 27.14 8.59 15.55
CA TYR A 19 25.98 9.38 15.13
C TYR A 19 24.65 8.60 15.07
N PRO A 20 24.58 7.39 14.45
CA PRO A 20 23.35 6.60 14.44
C PRO A 20 22.90 6.15 15.84
N PHE A 21 23.81 6.04 16.82
CA PHE A 21 23.47 5.65 18.20
C PHE A 21 22.90 6.81 19.02
N LEU A 22 23.34 8.05 18.76
CA LEU A 22 22.82 9.24 19.46
C LEU A 22 21.45 9.68 18.92
N GLY A 23 21.12 9.37 17.65
CA GLY A 23 19.86 9.71 16.97
C GLY A 23 18.70 8.73 17.17
N SER A 24 18.70 7.98 18.27
CA SER A 24 17.86 6.77 18.50
C SER A 24 16.36 6.95 18.24
N ARG A 25 15.78 8.14 18.37
CA ARG A 25 14.36 8.37 18.03
C ARG A 25 14.06 8.23 16.54
N ARG A 26 14.87 8.80 15.66
CA ARG A 26 14.60 8.79 14.21
C ARG A 26 14.92 7.44 13.59
N TYR A 27 16.02 6.82 14.02
CA TYR A 27 16.40 5.47 13.58
C TYR A 27 15.40 4.40 14.04
N ARG A 28 14.87 4.53 15.27
CA ARG A 28 13.83 3.61 15.76
C ARG A 28 12.53 3.72 14.97
N LEU A 29 12.11 4.93 14.60
CA LEU A 29 10.92 5.13 13.77
C LEU A 29 11.08 4.54 12.35
N ALA A 30 12.24 4.76 11.72
CA ALA A 30 12.53 4.19 10.41
C ALA A 30 12.56 2.65 10.47
N SER A 31 13.27 2.08 11.45
CA SER A 31 13.35 0.62 11.65
C SER A 31 11.99 0.00 11.95
N GLN A 32 11.16 0.65 12.77
CA GLN A 32 9.78 0.21 13.01
C GLN A 32 8.91 0.23 11.74
N ARG A 33 9.06 1.25 10.89
CA ARG A 33 8.37 1.29 9.59
C ARG A 33 8.77 0.13 8.69
N PHE A 34 10.07 -0.17 8.56
CA PHE A 34 10.55 -1.32 7.78
C PHE A 34 10.02 -2.65 8.32
N VAL A 35 10.05 -2.85 9.64
CA VAL A 35 9.52 -4.07 10.27
C VAL A 35 8.01 -4.21 10.01
N ASN A 36 7.26 -3.10 10.06
CA ASN A 36 5.82 -3.14 9.77
C ASN A 36 5.56 -3.45 8.29
N LEU A 37 6.25 -2.81 7.34
CA LEU A 37 6.11 -3.11 5.91
C LEU A 37 6.42 -4.58 5.61
N GLU A 38 7.44 -5.15 6.24
CA GLU A 38 7.76 -6.56 6.05
C GLU A 38 6.67 -7.49 6.60
N LYS A 39 6.08 -7.14 7.75
CA LYS A 39 4.91 -7.88 8.27
C LYS A 39 3.73 -7.84 7.30
N LEU A 40 3.41 -6.67 6.74
CA LEU A 40 2.35 -6.54 5.74
C LEU A 40 2.61 -7.38 4.49
N ARG A 41 3.86 -7.45 4.03
CA ARG A 41 4.23 -8.31 2.89
C ARG A 41 4.04 -9.79 3.20
N VAL A 42 4.45 -10.23 4.39
CA VAL A 42 4.26 -11.62 4.83
C VAL A 42 2.78 -11.95 4.91
N GLU A 43 1.96 -11.05 5.45
CA GLU A 43 0.52 -11.23 5.54
C GLU A 43 -0.13 -11.31 4.15
N ARG A 44 0.26 -10.44 3.21
CA ARG A 44 -0.22 -10.51 1.82
C ARG A 44 0.15 -11.82 1.14
N LEU A 45 1.38 -12.32 1.34
CA LEU A 45 1.82 -13.61 0.81
C LEU A 45 0.99 -14.77 1.38
N GLN A 46 0.56 -14.68 2.64
CA GLN A 46 -0.35 -15.67 3.22
C GLN A 46 -1.73 -15.64 2.57
N VAL A 47 -2.28 -14.44 2.28
CA VAL A 47 -3.55 -14.31 1.55
C VAL A 47 -3.44 -14.94 0.16
N TYR A 48 -2.35 -14.73 -0.57
CA TYR A 48 -2.15 -15.35 -1.88
C TYR A 48 -2.06 -16.87 -1.82
N ARG A 49 -1.41 -17.42 -0.79
CA ARG A 49 -1.42 -18.88 -0.57
C ARG A 49 -2.83 -19.40 -0.33
N LYS A 50 -3.62 -18.73 0.51
CA LYS A 50 -5.02 -19.12 0.74
C LYS A 50 -5.86 -19.10 -0.54
N ILE A 51 -5.64 -18.12 -1.43
CA ILE A 51 -6.32 -18.08 -2.74
C ILE A 51 -5.91 -19.31 -3.58
N SER A 52 -4.61 -19.62 -3.62
CA SER A 52 -4.11 -20.79 -4.34
C SER A 52 -4.67 -22.10 -3.78
N ASP A 53 -4.76 -22.23 -2.46
CA ASP A 53 -5.33 -23.41 -1.80
C ASP A 53 -6.82 -23.54 -2.14
N LEU A 54 -7.56 -22.43 -2.08
CA LEU A 54 -8.97 -22.38 -2.45
C LEU A 54 -9.23 -22.79 -3.92
N GLU A 55 -8.33 -22.42 -4.84
CA GLU A 55 -8.38 -22.84 -6.25
C GLU A 55 -8.16 -24.35 -6.41
N VAL A 56 -7.28 -24.94 -5.61
CA VAL A 56 -7.04 -26.39 -5.58
C VAL A 56 -8.25 -27.14 -5.02
N ASP A 57 -8.85 -26.65 -3.94
CA ASP A 57 -10.04 -27.24 -3.32
C ASP A 57 -11.24 -27.22 -4.29
N HIS A 58 -11.43 -26.10 -4.99
CA HIS A 58 -12.45 -25.98 -6.03
C HIS A 58 -12.20 -26.92 -7.21
N ALA A 59 -10.95 -26.99 -7.70
CA ALA A 59 -10.58 -27.90 -8.78
C ALA A 59 -10.76 -29.38 -8.42
N SER A 60 -10.64 -29.71 -7.13
CA SER A 60 -10.84 -31.06 -6.59
C SER A 60 -12.32 -31.42 -6.41
N GLY A 61 -13.22 -30.44 -6.51
CA GLY A 61 -14.67 -30.60 -6.34
C GLY A 61 -15.13 -30.57 -4.88
N ASP A 62 -14.23 -30.23 -3.94
CA ASP A 62 -14.54 -30.14 -2.51
C ASP A 62 -15.32 -28.87 -2.16
N LEU A 63 -15.31 -27.87 -3.05
CA LEU A 63 -15.96 -26.58 -2.86
C LEU A 63 -16.95 -26.30 -3.99
N THR A 64 -18.13 -25.78 -3.66
CA THR A 64 -19.10 -25.35 -4.66
C THR A 64 -18.62 -24.06 -5.35
N GLU A 65 -19.03 -23.84 -6.59
CA GLU A 65 -18.68 -22.63 -7.34
C GLU A 65 -19.12 -21.34 -6.61
N SER A 66 -20.31 -21.34 -5.99
CA SER A 66 -20.78 -20.16 -5.24
C SER A 66 -19.92 -19.87 -4.01
N ASP A 67 -19.49 -20.90 -3.30
CA ASP A 67 -18.66 -20.74 -2.10
C ASP A 67 -17.24 -20.34 -2.48
N PHE A 68 -16.71 -20.90 -3.58
CA PHE A 68 -15.42 -20.51 -4.15
C PHE A 68 -15.41 -19.03 -4.50
N GLN A 69 -16.40 -18.55 -5.25
CA GLN A 69 -16.47 -17.14 -5.67
C GLN A 69 -16.54 -16.21 -4.46
N SER A 70 -17.40 -16.53 -3.48
CA SER A 70 -17.56 -15.75 -2.24
C SER A 70 -16.25 -15.65 -1.44
N GLN A 71 -15.60 -16.79 -1.17
CA GLN A 71 -14.36 -16.82 -0.40
C GLN A 71 -13.19 -16.16 -1.13
N ARG A 72 -13.09 -16.37 -2.45
CA ARG A 72 -12.06 -15.75 -3.29
C ARG A 72 -12.21 -14.23 -3.31
N ASP A 73 -13.42 -13.73 -3.42
CA ASP A 73 -13.67 -12.29 -3.46
C ASP A 73 -13.34 -11.64 -2.10
N GLN A 74 -13.67 -12.31 -0.99
CA GLN A 74 -13.26 -11.86 0.34
C GLN A 74 -11.73 -11.78 0.48
N LEU A 75 -11.01 -12.82 0.04
CA LEU A 75 -9.53 -12.83 0.06
C LEU A 75 -8.93 -11.74 -0.83
N ARG A 76 -9.55 -11.46 -1.99
CA ARG A 76 -9.13 -10.37 -2.88
C ARG A 76 -9.29 -8.99 -2.25
N VAL A 77 -10.39 -8.76 -1.53
CA VAL A 77 -10.58 -7.52 -0.76
C VAL A 77 -9.49 -7.38 0.29
N THR A 78 -9.21 -8.43 1.08
CA THR A 78 -8.12 -8.41 2.08
C THR A 78 -6.75 -8.14 1.43
N ALA A 79 -6.46 -8.75 0.29
CA ALA A 79 -5.22 -8.49 -0.44
C ALA A 79 -5.12 -7.03 -0.91
N ALA A 80 -6.22 -6.44 -1.38
CA ALA A 80 -6.27 -5.04 -1.79
C ALA A 80 -6.07 -4.08 -0.62
N GLU A 81 -6.63 -4.39 0.55
CA GLU A 81 -6.42 -3.62 1.78
C GLU A 81 -4.94 -3.63 2.22
N LEU A 82 -4.31 -4.80 2.23
CA LEU A 82 -2.88 -4.93 2.55
C LEU A 82 -1.99 -4.19 1.54
N LEU A 83 -2.34 -4.21 0.25
CA LEU A 83 -1.66 -3.43 -0.78
C LEU A 83 -1.78 -1.92 -0.53
N ARG A 84 -2.97 -1.45 -0.13
CA ARG A 84 -3.21 -0.04 0.20
C ARG A 84 -2.35 0.39 1.38
N GLU A 85 -2.28 -0.44 2.42
CA GLU A 85 -1.51 -0.13 3.62
C GLU A 85 0.02 -0.23 3.40
N GLU A 86 0.50 -1.14 2.54
CA GLU A 86 1.92 -1.16 2.11
C GLU A 86 2.30 0.09 1.31
N SER A 87 1.39 0.59 0.48
CA SER A 87 1.63 1.76 -0.38
C SER A 87 1.72 3.08 0.40
N GLY A 88 1.14 3.10 1.61
CA GLY A 88 1.12 4.30 2.46
C GLY A 88 0.22 5.43 1.91
N PRO A 89 0.13 6.56 2.64
CA PRO A 89 -0.75 7.68 2.29
C PRO A 89 -0.35 8.40 0.99
N ASP A 90 0.91 8.35 0.57
CA ASP A 90 1.38 8.94 -0.71
C ASP A 90 1.48 7.88 -1.81
N GLY A 91 0.81 6.74 -1.63
CA GLY A 91 0.84 5.62 -2.56
C GLY A 91 -0.06 5.85 -3.78
N PRO A 92 0.19 5.14 -4.90
CA PRO A 92 -0.58 5.28 -6.15
C PRO A 92 -2.09 5.01 -5.99
N ALA A 93 -2.50 4.33 -4.92
CA ALA A 93 -3.91 4.11 -4.59
C ALA A 93 -4.65 5.40 -4.18
N MET A 94 -4.01 6.32 -3.45
CA MET A 94 -4.65 7.57 -3.02
C MET A 94 -4.82 8.53 -4.20
N ASP A 95 -3.81 8.59 -5.08
CA ASP A 95 -3.89 9.28 -6.37
C ASP A 95 -5.01 8.71 -7.26
N SER A 96 -5.28 7.41 -7.18
CA SER A 96 -6.32 6.75 -7.98
C SER A 96 -7.73 7.09 -7.49
N ASP A 97 -7.97 7.12 -6.17
CA ASP A 97 -9.28 7.50 -5.60
C ASP A 97 -9.65 8.95 -5.94
N GLU A 98 -8.68 9.86 -5.86
CA GLU A 98 -8.91 11.27 -6.19
C GLU A 98 -9.17 11.46 -7.69
N GLN A 99 -8.48 10.71 -8.55
CA GLN A 99 -8.77 10.67 -10.00
C GLN A 99 -10.16 10.10 -10.29
N LEU A 100 -10.59 9.07 -9.56
CA LEU A 100 -11.88 8.41 -9.73
C LEU A 100 -13.03 9.34 -9.33
N GLU A 101 -12.92 10.06 -8.22
CA GLU A 101 -13.91 11.05 -7.80
C GLU A 101 -14.00 12.21 -8.80
N GLN A 102 -12.86 12.66 -9.34
CA GLN A 102 -12.85 13.65 -10.42
C GLN A 102 -13.60 13.15 -11.66
N GLU A 103 -13.40 11.89 -12.04
CA GLU A 103 -14.09 11.30 -13.19
C GLU A 103 -15.60 11.16 -12.97
N ILE A 104 -16.03 10.70 -11.78
CA ILE A 104 -17.44 10.64 -11.38
C ILE A 104 -18.08 12.03 -11.43
N SER A 105 -17.39 13.06 -10.93
CA SER A 105 -17.90 14.43 -10.95
C SER A 105 -18.11 14.95 -12.39
N ARG A 106 -17.21 14.60 -13.32
CA ARG A 106 -17.32 14.95 -14.75
C ARG A 106 -18.51 14.24 -15.38
N MET A 107 -18.70 12.95 -15.09
CA MET A 107 -19.84 12.18 -15.58
C MET A 107 -21.18 12.73 -15.07
N ARG A 108 -21.28 13.06 -13.77
CA ARG A 108 -22.48 13.68 -13.18
C ARG A 108 -22.80 15.02 -13.84
N LYS A 109 -21.81 15.90 -14.02
CA LYS A 109 -21.98 17.20 -14.69
C LYS A 109 -22.43 17.06 -16.15
N ARG A 110 -21.95 16.03 -16.86
CA ARG A 110 -22.36 15.75 -18.23
C ARG A 110 -23.80 15.22 -18.29
N SER A 111 -24.16 14.33 -17.37
CA SER A 111 -25.52 13.81 -17.25
C SER A 111 -26.54 14.91 -16.93
N SER A 112 -26.22 15.80 -15.97
CA SER A 112 -27.11 16.89 -15.56
C SER A 112 -27.32 17.94 -16.65
N ARG A 113 -26.31 18.21 -17.50
CA ARG A 113 -26.46 19.08 -18.66
C ARG A 113 -27.33 18.46 -19.77
N SER A 114 -27.28 17.14 -19.95
CA SER A 114 -28.12 16.48 -20.96
C SER A 114 -29.60 16.47 -20.62
N SER A 115 -29.96 16.50 -19.33
CA SER A 115 -31.35 16.60 -18.86
C SER A 115 -31.96 18.00 -19.00
N GLU A 116 -31.15 19.04 -19.22
CA GLU A 116 -31.60 20.43 -19.31
C GLU A 116 -31.88 20.88 -20.76
N THR A 117 -31.33 20.15 -21.75
CA THR A 117 -31.59 20.36 -23.20
C THR A 117 -32.77 19.55 -23.75
N GLY A 118 -33.46 18.76 -22.91
CA GLY A 118 -34.56 17.88 -23.33
C GLY A 118 -35.97 18.44 -23.13
N ASN A 119 -36.11 19.68 -22.65
CA ASN A 119 -37.40 20.28 -22.32
C ASN A 119 -37.67 21.53 -23.16
N GLU A 120 -37.78 21.37 -24.48
CA GLU A 120 -38.41 22.36 -25.35
C GLU A 120 -39.92 22.12 -25.35
N PRO A 121 -40.75 23.07 -24.86
CA PRO A 121 -42.19 22.98 -25.01
C PRO A 121 -42.58 23.31 -26.44
N LYS A 122 -43.46 22.48 -27.01
CA LYS A 122 -44.09 22.67 -28.33
C LYS A 122 -45.20 23.72 -28.27
#